data_AF-A0A920S030-F1
#
_entry.id   AF-A0A920S030-F1
#
_cell.length_a   1.000
_cell.length_b   1.000
_cell.length_c   1.000
_cell.angle_alpha   90.00
_cell.angle_beta   90.00
_cell.angle_gamma   90.00
#
_symmetry.space_group_name_H-M   'P 1'
#
loop_
_entity.id
_entity.type
_entity.pdbx_description
1 polymer ?
#
loop_
_entity_poly.entity_id
_entity_poly.type
_entity_poly.pdbx_seq_one_letter_code
_entity_poly.pdbx_strand_id
1 'polypeptide(L)'
;MKTQRKLLLRWLGWFGLINGFIAALIGLRYLFFYSFPDDAWALSYVPLATITHFIILIYLPIALVLIPLTLIIPNKRLIFSLAIFFTTLIITSLIVDANFFAENRYHLSFLTSVLFDSTTYVLIAIQFLIFLAFESMLANQLFRLLNRTGKKSMHGKQIACLIVICWGYVQGLHIWADATYYNAITGFTRYLPAYRPIHAKRDLARLGWIDSESLRNERSVEKLGEAFSEELSYPVKPITCPKKSGNQLNVLMIVVDALRPEMVDSKITPTIEQFKEKAIRFNNHYSGGTSSRMGAFSIFYGIPTTYWRTFHDNQRSSILIDKFLDHQYQVLGISSAGFGSPTVLDRTAFARVKDLNVKRLSSLDKESNRLVTKKWLEWLSQYKSERPFFSYLHYDPPMNAIDSIDFNLIPKQFPLQRKLRTS
;
A
#
# COMPACT_ATOMS: atom_id res chain seq x y z
N MET A 1 37.36 -26.16 -14.77
CA MET A 1 36.12 -25.82 -14.03
C MET A 1 36.23 -24.60 -13.09
N LYS A 2 37.17 -24.54 -12.13
CA LYS A 2 37.27 -23.40 -11.17
C LYS A 2 37.46 -22.03 -11.84
N THR A 3 38.26 -21.95 -12.91
CA THR A 3 38.50 -20.71 -13.66
C THR A 3 37.26 -20.20 -14.40
N GLN A 4 36.49 -21.12 -15.00
CA GLN A 4 35.24 -20.82 -15.70
C GLN A 4 34.16 -20.33 -14.74
N ARG A 5 34.01 -20.96 -13.56
CA ARG A 5 33.11 -20.50 -12.49
C ARG A 5 33.39 -19.06 -12.08
N LYS A 6 34.65 -18.74 -11.78
CA LYS A 6 35.06 -17.38 -11.37
C LYS A 6 34.78 -16.34 -12.47
N LEU A 7 35.02 -16.68 -13.73
CA LEU A 7 34.74 -15.78 -14.86
C LEU A 7 33.24 -15.53 -15.01
N LEU A 8 32.41 -16.57 -14.91
CA LEU A 8 30.95 -16.46 -15.01
C LEU A 8 30.35 -15.64 -13.86
N LEU A 9 30.79 -15.87 -12.61
CA LEU A 9 30.35 -15.08 -11.46
C LEU A 9 30.76 -13.60 -11.59
N ARG A 10 31.98 -13.33 -12.06
CA ARG A 10 32.44 -11.97 -12.34
C ARG A 10 31.60 -11.32 -13.45
N TRP A 11 31.29 -12.06 -14.50
CA TRP A 11 30.44 -11.59 -15.59
C TRP A 11 29.03 -11.29 -15.12
N LEU A 12 28.39 -12.17 -14.35
CA LEU A 12 27.08 -11.93 -13.73
C LEU A 12 27.09 -10.68 -12.85
N GLY A 13 28.17 -10.48 -12.08
CA GLY A 13 28.40 -9.27 -11.30
C GLY A 13 28.32 -8.02 -12.17
N TRP A 14 29.17 -7.89 -13.20
CA TRP A 14 29.17 -6.69 -14.05
C TRP A 14 27.90 -6.55 -14.90
N PHE A 15 27.35 -7.65 -15.39
CA PHE A 15 26.14 -7.65 -16.21
C PHE A 15 24.94 -7.15 -15.40
N GLY A 16 24.78 -7.63 -14.17
CA GLY A 16 23.76 -7.16 -13.24
C GLY A 16 23.94 -5.69 -12.86
N LEU A 17 25.17 -5.22 -12.66
CA LEU A 17 25.43 -3.81 -12.32
C LEU A 17 25.04 -2.87 -13.45
N ILE A 18 25.46 -3.16 -14.68
CA ILE A 18 25.15 -2.35 -15.86
C ILE A 18 23.63 -2.32 -16.08
N ASN A 19 22.98 -3.49 -16.03
CA ASN A 19 21.52 -3.57 -16.14
C ASN A 19 20.79 -2.86 -15.00
N GLY A 20 21.35 -2.87 -13.78
CA GLY A 20 20.84 -2.11 -12.65
C GLY A 20 20.84 -0.60 -12.91
N PHE A 21 21.90 -0.07 -13.53
CA PHE A 21 21.94 1.33 -13.94
C PHE A 21 20.98 1.62 -15.11
N ILE A 22 20.86 0.73 -16.09
CA ILE A 22 19.87 0.87 -17.17
C ILE A 22 18.45 0.91 -16.59
N ALA A 23 18.14 0.01 -15.67
CA ALA A 23 16.87 0.00 -14.95
C ALA A 23 16.65 1.29 -14.14
N ALA A 24 17.69 1.80 -13.47
CA ALA A 24 17.61 3.09 -12.78
C ALA A 24 17.35 4.27 -13.73
N LEU A 25 17.96 4.27 -14.92
CA LEU A 25 17.72 5.27 -15.96
C LEU A 25 16.28 5.23 -16.47
N ILE A 26 15.72 4.04 -16.72
CA ILE A 26 14.30 3.88 -17.06
C ILE A 26 13.43 4.37 -15.90
N GLY A 27 13.85 4.05 -14.67
CA GLY A 27 13.19 4.44 -13.43
C GLY A 27 13.14 5.94 -13.16
N LEU A 28 13.99 6.75 -13.81
CA LEU A 28 13.90 8.22 -13.72
C LEU A 28 12.54 8.73 -14.18
N ARG A 29 11.85 8.00 -15.07
CA ARG A 29 10.50 8.34 -15.51
C ARG A 29 9.49 8.42 -14.35
N TYR A 30 9.65 7.62 -13.30
CA TYR A 30 8.79 7.71 -12.11
C TYR A 30 9.00 9.02 -11.36
N LEU A 31 10.24 9.53 -11.36
CA LEU A 31 10.60 10.76 -10.65
C LEU A 31 10.05 12.02 -11.32
N PHE A 32 9.68 11.97 -12.60
CA PHE A 32 9.01 13.10 -13.28
C PHE A 32 7.62 13.40 -12.71
N PHE A 33 7.04 12.48 -11.95
CA PHE A 33 5.75 12.64 -11.30
C PHE A 33 5.87 12.81 -9.78
N TYR A 34 7.10 12.84 -9.27
CA TYR A 34 7.39 13.08 -7.87
C TYR A 34 7.69 14.56 -7.64
N SER A 35 7.01 15.16 -6.67
CA SER A 35 7.33 16.53 -6.23
C SER A 35 8.46 16.45 -5.22
N PHE A 36 9.64 16.92 -5.60
CA PHE A 36 10.80 16.94 -4.70
C PHE A 36 10.58 17.96 -3.58
N PRO A 37 10.60 17.55 -2.30
CA PRO A 37 10.48 18.47 -1.19
C PRO A 37 11.78 19.24 -0.96
N ASP A 38 11.67 20.43 -0.36
CA ASP A 38 12.79 21.23 0.13
C ASP A 38 13.37 20.67 1.45
N ASP A 39 13.63 19.36 1.48
CA ASP A 39 14.21 18.67 2.64
C ASP A 39 15.49 17.91 2.25
N ALA A 40 16.55 18.11 3.03
CA ALA A 40 17.86 17.52 2.76
C ALA A 40 17.87 15.99 2.87
N TRP A 41 17.06 15.41 3.79
CA TRP A 41 16.98 13.96 3.93
C TRP A 41 16.26 13.33 2.74
N ALA A 42 15.17 13.93 2.28
CA ALA A 42 14.46 13.49 1.09
C ALA A 42 15.31 13.63 -0.19
N LEU A 43 16.03 14.75 -0.36
CA LEU A 43 16.92 14.98 -1.50
C LEU A 43 18.06 13.97 -1.59
N SER A 44 18.57 13.48 -0.46
CA SER A 44 19.56 12.40 -0.42
C SER A 44 18.92 11.02 -0.58
N TYR A 45 17.77 10.79 0.03
CA TYR A 45 17.06 9.51 0.04
C TYR A 45 16.56 9.09 -1.35
N VAL A 46 15.85 9.96 -2.07
CA VAL A 46 15.18 9.65 -3.34
C VAL A 46 16.12 9.09 -4.42
N PRO A 47 17.25 9.75 -4.77
CA PRO A 47 18.16 9.22 -5.78
C PRO A 47 18.85 7.93 -5.33
N LEU A 48 19.26 7.84 -4.06
CA LEU A 48 19.90 6.63 -3.52
C LEU A 48 18.93 5.45 -3.48
N ALA A 49 17.69 5.68 -3.06
CA ALA A 49 16.64 4.68 -3.05
C ALA A 49 16.35 4.18 -4.48
N THR A 50 16.23 5.08 -5.44
CA THR A 50 16.02 4.76 -6.86
C THR A 50 17.15 3.87 -7.41
N ILE A 51 18.41 4.31 -7.26
CA ILE A 51 19.56 3.59 -7.80
C ILE A 51 19.71 2.22 -7.12
N THR A 52 19.70 2.18 -5.79
CA THR A 52 19.90 0.92 -5.05
C THR A 52 18.75 -0.06 -5.26
N HIS A 53 17.50 0.41 -5.35
CA HIS A 53 16.34 -0.45 -5.63
C HIS A 53 16.45 -1.15 -6.98
N PHE A 54 16.70 -0.41 -8.06
CA PHE A 54 16.76 -1.01 -9.40
C PHE A 54 17.99 -1.92 -9.59
N ILE A 55 19.11 -1.60 -8.94
CA ILE A 55 20.24 -2.51 -8.86
C ILE A 55 19.82 -3.83 -8.19
N ILE A 56 19.19 -3.77 -7.01
CA ILE A 56 18.76 -4.96 -6.27
C ILE A 56 17.70 -5.76 -7.04
N LEU A 57 16.76 -5.08 -7.70
CA LEU A 57 15.72 -5.71 -8.51
C LEU A 57 16.32 -6.59 -9.62
N ILE A 58 17.34 -6.09 -10.32
CA ILE A 58 18.09 -6.85 -11.34
C ILE A 58 18.91 -7.98 -10.71
N TYR A 59 19.54 -7.74 -9.56
CA TYR A 59 20.33 -8.76 -8.88
C TYR A 59 19.50 -9.85 -8.23
N LEU A 60 18.19 -9.67 -8.02
CA LEU A 60 17.34 -10.66 -7.36
C LEU A 60 17.35 -12.04 -8.06
N PRO A 61 17.01 -12.18 -9.36
CA PRO A 61 17.13 -13.46 -10.06
C PRO A 61 18.59 -13.93 -10.18
N ILE A 62 19.55 -13.01 -10.27
CA ILE A 62 20.97 -13.35 -10.33
C ILE A 62 21.40 -14.05 -9.03
N ALA A 63 21.06 -13.48 -7.88
CA ALA A 63 21.45 -13.98 -6.58
C ALA A 63 20.70 -15.27 -6.20
N LEU A 64 19.39 -15.33 -6.44
CA LEU A 64 18.55 -16.45 -6.03
C LEU A 64 18.65 -17.66 -6.98
N VAL A 65 18.90 -17.44 -8.28
CA VAL A 65 18.88 -18.51 -9.29
C VAL A 65 20.26 -18.69 -9.93
N LEU A 66 20.82 -17.64 -10.51
CA LEU A 66 21.99 -17.79 -11.39
C LEU A 66 23.30 -18.04 -10.64
N ILE A 67 23.50 -17.44 -9.46
CA ILE A 67 24.68 -17.70 -8.62
C ILE A 67 24.69 -19.16 -8.16
N PRO A 68 23.63 -19.70 -7.49
CA PRO A 68 23.58 -21.12 -7.12
C PRO A 68 23.76 -22.04 -8.33
N LEU A 69 23.08 -21.75 -9.44
CA LEU A 69 23.19 -22.55 -10.66
C LEU A 69 24.61 -22.55 -11.23
N THR A 70 25.32 -21.41 -11.19
CA THR A 70 26.72 -21.32 -11.64
C THR A 70 27.66 -22.13 -10.76
N LEU A 71 27.39 -22.20 -9.45
CA LEU A 71 28.19 -22.98 -8.51
C LEU A 71 28.02 -24.49 -8.74
N ILE A 72 26.79 -24.95 -9.03
CA ILE A 72 26.46 -26.35 -9.30
C ILE A 72 26.88 -26.74 -10.73
N ILE A 73 26.33 -26.05 -11.74
CA ILE A 73 26.48 -26.33 -13.17
C ILE A 73 27.08 -25.10 -13.90
N PRO A 74 28.42 -25.00 -14.04
CA PRO A 74 29.08 -23.85 -14.65
C PRO A 74 29.00 -23.84 -16.19
N ASN A 75 27.81 -24.01 -16.75
CA ASN A 75 27.56 -24.02 -18.19
C ASN A 75 27.30 -22.58 -18.69
N LYS A 76 28.24 -22.07 -19.50
CA LYS A 76 28.17 -20.71 -20.06
C LYS A 76 26.87 -20.47 -20.83
N ARG A 77 26.46 -21.39 -21.71
CA ARG A 77 25.29 -21.17 -22.60
C ARG A 77 24.01 -21.03 -21.77
N LEU A 78 23.83 -21.91 -20.78
CA LEU A 78 22.67 -21.88 -19.89
C LEU A 78 22.63 -20.59 -19.07
N ILE A 79 23.73 -20.24 -18.40
CA ILE A 79 23.80 -19.06 -17.53
C ILE A 79 23.60 -17.76 -18.32
N PHE A 80 24.19 -17.66 -19.51
CA PHE A 80 24.00 -16.50 -20.39
C PHE A 80 22.56 -16.38 -20.85
N SER A 81 21.97 -17.46 -21.34
CA SER A 81 20.61 -17.44 -21.86
C SER A 81 19.60 -17.06 -20.77
N LEU A 82 19.75 -17.60 -19.57
CA LEU A 82 18.89 -17.25 -18.44
C LEU A 82 19.12 -15.82 -17.94
N ALA A 83 20.38 -15.36 -17.86
CA ALA A 83 20.69 -13.98 -17.47
C ALA A 83 20.05 -12.98 -18.43
N ILE A 84 20.26 -13.17 -19.74
CA ILE A 84 19.68 -12.35 -20.80
C ILE A 84 18.16 -12.38 -20.73
N PHE A 85 17.56 -13.56 -20.58
CA PHE A 85 16.11 -13.71 -20.49
C PHE A 85 15.52 -12.95 -19.29
N PHE A 86 16.08 -13.15 -18.08
CA PHE A 86 15.59 -12.48 -16.88
C PHE A 86 15.78 -10.95 -16.93
N THR A 87 16.92 -10.45 -17.40
CA THR A 87 17.11 -8.99 -17.53
C THR A 87 16.19 -8.41 -18.58
N THR A 88 16.04 -9.06 -19.74
CA THR A 88 15.10 -8.64 -20.79
C THR A 88 13.66 -8.58 -20.25
N LEU A 89 13.24 -9.59 -19.48
CA LEU A 89 11.91 -9.64 -18.88
C LEU A 89 11.70 -8.49 -17.88
N ILE A 90 12.67 -8.23 -17.00
CA ILE A 90 12.60 -7.15 -16.01
C ILE A 90 12.57 -5.79 -16.71
N ILE A 91 13.49 -5.51 -17.63
CA ILE A 91 13.58 -4.24 -18.35
C ILE A 91 12.31 -3.99 -19.17
N THR A 92 11.81 -5.01 -19.86
CA THR A 92 10.56 -4.90 -20.63
C THR A 92 9.39 -4.56 -19.70
N SER A 93 9.25 -5.31 -18.60
CA SER A 93 8.19 -5.07 -17.61
C SER A 93 8.29 -3.68 -16.99
N LEU A 94 9.51 -3.21 -16.71
CA LEU A 94 9.78 -1.91 -16.13
C LEU A 94 9.36 -0.76 -17.05
N ILE A 95 9.66 -0.86 -18.35
CA ILE A 95 9.25 0.16 -19.32
C ILE A 95 7.73 0.20 -19.46
N VAL A 96 7.08 -0.97 -19.52
CA VAL A 96 5.61 -1.05 -19.57
C VAL A 96 5.00 -0.43 -18.33
N ASP A 97 5.50 -0.77 -17.14
CA ASP A 97 5.04 -0.20 -15.88
C ASP A 97 5.31 1.31 -15.81
N ALA A 98 6.48 1.80 -16.24
CA ALA A 98 6.81 3.22 -16.20
C ALA A 98 5.92 4.05 -17.15
N ASN A 99 5.54 3.50 -18.30
CA ASN A 99 4.57 4.11 -19.20
C ASN A 99 3.16 4.07 -18.60
N PHE A 100 2.76 2.95 -18.01
CA PHE A 100 1.47 2.79 -17.37
C PHE A 100 1.31 3.74 -16.17
N PHE A 101 2.33 3.85 -15.32
CA PHE A 101 2.38 4.75 -14.17
C PHE A 101 2.36 6.22 -14.61
N ALA A 102 2.99 6.55 -15.74
CA ALA A 102 2.99 7.90 -16.29
C ALA A 102 1.59 8.41 -16.66
N GLU A 103 0.65 7.50 -16.94
CA GLU A 103 -0.75 7.83 -17.20
C GLU A 103 -1.60 7.69 -15.93
N ASN A 104 -1.41 6.61 -15.18
CA ASN A 104 -2.37 6.18 -14.16
C ASN A 104 -1.97 6.52 -12.71
N ARG A 105 -0.70 6.89 -12.45
CA ARG A 105 -0.14 7.18 -11.10
C ARG A 105 -0.20 6.00 -10.12
N TYR A 106 -0.40 4.78 -10.62
CA TYR A 106 -0.24 3.54 -9.86
C TYR A 106 0.44 2.48 -10.72
N HIS A 107 1.11 1.52 -10.07
CA HIS A 107 1.86 0.48 -10.74
C HIS A 107 0.98 -0.62 -11.31
N LEU A 108 1.45 -1.23 -12.39
CA LEU A 108 0.80 -2.31 -13.09
C LEU A 108 0.61 -3.52 -12.15
N SER A 109 -0.62 -4.00 -12.10
CA SER A 109 -0.97 -5.28 -11.49
C SER A 109 -1.31 -6.32 -12.55
N PHE A 110 -1.31 -7.60 -12.17
CA PHE A 110 -1.76 -8.67 -13.05
C PHE A 110 -3.18 -8.39 -13.61
N LEU A 111 -4.10 -7.98 -12.74
CA LEU A 111 -5.49 -7.71 -13.13
C LEU A 111 -5.57 -6.62 -14.20
N THR A 112 -4.83 -5.53 -14.02
CA THR A 112 -4.79 -4.42 -14.99
C THR A 112 -4.06 -4.80 -16.27
N SER A 113 -3.05 -5.67 -16.20
CA SER A 113 -2.34 -6.12 -17.40
C SER A 113 -3.18 -7.01 -18.31
N VAL A 114 -4.23 -7.67 -17.79
CA VAL A 114 -5.16 -8.49 -18.58
C VAL A 114 -6.18 -7.63 -19.35
N LEU A 115 -6.32 -6.34 -18.98
CA LEU A 115 -7.26 -5.41 -19.60
C LEU A 115 -6.66 -4.67 -20.81
N PHE A 116 -5.42 -4.96 -21.19
CA PHE A 116 -4.78 -4.29 -22.31
C PHE A 116 -5.40 -4.70 -23.64
N ASP A 117 -5.39 -3.76 -24.59
CA ASP A 117 -5.77 -4.05 -25.97
C ASP A 117 -4.75 -5.00 -26.63
N SER A 118 -5.21 -5.76 -27.63
CA SER A 118 -4.38 -6.70 -28.40
C SER A 118 -3.12 -6.03 -28.97
N THR A 119 -3.24 -4.78 -29.42
CA THR A 119 -2.13 -4.00 -29.98
C THR A 119 -1.05 -3.73 -28.93
N THR A 120 -1.43 -3.48 -27.68
CA THR A 120 -0.48 -3.27 -26.58
C THR A 120 0.36 -4.53 -26.35
N TYR A 121 -0.22 -5.73 -26.40
CA TYR A 121 0.55 -6.97 -26.27
C TYR A 121 1.54 -7.17 -27.41
N VAL A 122 1.17 -6.82 -28.65
CA VAL A 122 2.07 -6.87 -29.80
C VAL A 122 3.26 -5.92 -29.61
N LEU A 123 3.01 -4.69 -29.15
CA LEU A 123 4.08 -3.72 -28.86
C LEU A 123 5.00 -4.20 -27.72
N ILE A 124 4.44 -4.82 -26.67
CA ILE A 124 5.23 -5.42 -25.59
C ILE A 124 6.11 -6.55 -26.14
N ALA A 125 5.59 -7.40 -27.03
CA ALA A 125 6.36 -8.48 -27.64
C ALA A 125 7.49 -7.95 -28.54
N ILE A 126 7.22 -6.93 -29.36
CA ILE A 126 8.24 -6.26 -30.19
C ILE A 126 9.32 -5.64 -29.29
N GLN A 127 8.92 -4.93 -28.24
CA GLN A 127 9.84 -4.35 -27.26
C GLN A 127 10.72 -5.43 -26.61
N PHE A 128 10.12 -6.55 -26.20
CA PHE A 128 10.85 -7.68 -25.64
C PHE A 128 11.91 -8.21 -26.60
N LEU A 129 11.59 -8.36 -27.89
CA LEU A 129 12.54 -8.81 -28.92
C LEU A 129 13.70 -7.82 -29.13
N ILE A 130 13.40 -6.51 -29.13
CA ILE A 130 14.43 -5.47 -29.25
C ILE A 130 15.40 -5.53 -28.07
N PHE A 131 14.88 -5.61 -26.84
CA PHE A 131 15.72 -5.71 -25.64
C PHE A 131 16.44 -7.06 -25.58
N LEU A 132 15.83 -8.15 -26.05
CA LEU A 132 16.49 -9.45 -26.12
C LEU A 132 17.75 -9.38 -27.00
N ALA A 133 17.65 -8.70 -28.16
CA ALA A 133 18.79 -8.48 -29.05
C ALA A 133 19.85 -7.58 -28.39
N PHE A 134 19.42 -6.47 -27.78
CA PHE A 134 20.31 -5.54 -27.07
C PHE A 134 21.06 -6.23 -25.92
N GLU A 135 20.35 -6.94 -25.04
CA GLU A 135 20.93 -7.67 -23.91
C GLU A 135 21.89 -8.78 -24.38
N SER A 136 21.56 -9.45 -25.49
CA SER A 136 22.45 -10.44 -26.11
C SER A 136 23.75 -9.80 -26.62
N MET A 137 23.68 -8.62 -27.24
CA MET A 137 24.86 -7.88 -27.68
C MET A 137 25.69 -7.42 -26.49
N LEU A 138 25.06 -6.82 -25.48
CA LEU A 138 25.69 -6.35 -24.25
C LEU A 138 26.39 -7.49 -23.50
N ALA A 139 25.70 -8.61 -23.31
CA ALA A 139 26.23 -9.82 -22.68
C ALA A 139 27.52 -10.31 -23.35
N ASN A 140 27.51 -10.39 -24.67
CA ASN A 140 28.64 -10.86 -25.47
C ASN A 140 29.81 -9.87 -25.51
N GLN A 141 29.53 -8.56 -25.62
CA GLN A 141 30.55 -7.52 -25.56
C GLN A 141 31.23 -7.47 -24.18
N LEU A 142 30.44 -7.50 -23.11
CA LEU A 142 30.95 -7.51 -21.74
C LEU A 142 31.80 -8.76 -21.46
N PHE A 143 31.37 -9.93 -21.93
CA PHE A 143 32.17 -11.15 -21.79
C PHE A 143 33.52 -11.04 -22.50
N ARG A 144 33.55 -10.50 -23.73
CA ARG A 144 34.79 -10.27 -24.48
C ARG A 144 35.71 -9.29 -23.73
N LEU A 145 35.16 -8.20 -23.21
CA LEU A 145 35.91 -7.21 -22.43
C LEU A 145 36.54 -7.84 -21.19
N LEU A 146 35.75 -8.55 -20.39
CA LEU A 146 36.22 -9.20 -19.16
C LEU A 146 37.29 -10.26 -19.43
N ASN A 147 37.12 -11.02 -20.51
CA ASN A 147 38.11 -12.02 -20.93
C ASN A 147 39.44 -11.37 -21.36
N ARG A 148 39.40 -10.21 -22.04
CA ARG A 148 40.60 -9.44 -22.42
C ARG A 148 41.31 -8.82 -21.22
N THR A 149 40.58 -8.27 -20.25
CA THR A 149 41.19 -7.67 -19.04
C THR A 149 41.83 -8.69 -18.09
N GLY A 150 41.63 -9.99 -18.30
CA GLY A 150 42.25 -11.05 -17.50
C GLY A 150 41.95 -10.92 -16.01
N LYS A 151 42.95 -11.15 -15.15
CA LYS A 151 42.82 -11.09 -13.67
C LYS A 151 42.94 -9.67 -13.09
N LYS A 152 43.06 -8.61 -13.89
CA LYS A 152 43.16 -7.25 -13.36
C LYS A 152 41.93 -6.92 -12.51
N SER A 153 42.17 -6.41 -11.30
CA SER A 153 41.13 -6.02 -10.35
C SER A 153 40.39 -4.80 -10.89
N MET A 154 39.08 -4.93 -11.11
CA MET A 154 38.22 -3.84 -11.59
C MET A 154 37.44 -3.18 -10.45
N HIS A 155 37.96 -3.21 -9.21
CA HIS A 155 37.34 -2.59 -8.03
C HIS A 155 35.90 -3.05 -7.70
N GLY A 156 35.39 -4.12 -8.33
CA GLY A 156 33.99 -4.56 -8.19
C GLY A 156 33.57 -4.89 -6.75
N LYS A 157 34.50 -5.33 -5.89
CA LYS A 157 34.21 -5.53 -4.46
C LYS A 157 33.95 -4.21 -3.71
N GLN A 158 34.69 -3.16 -4.04
CA GLN A 158 34.52 -1.84 -3.43
C GLN A 158 33.18 -1.22 -3.88
N ILE A 159 32.86 -1.36 -5.17
CA ILE A 159 31.57 -0.91 -5.73
C ILE A 159 30.41 -1.66 -5.05
N ALA A 160 30.51 -2.98 -4.90
CA ALA A 160 29.49 -3.77 -4.21
C ALA A 160 29.34 -3.35 -2.74
N CYS A 161 30.45 -3.11 -2.04
CA CYS A 161 30.43 -2.61 -0.66
C CYS A 161 29.73 -1.24 -0.56
N LEU A 162 30.05 -0.31 -1.47
CA LEU A 162 29.41 1.00 -1.53
C LEU A 162 27.90 0.88 -1.74
N ILE A 163 27.44 0.04 -2.68
CA ILE A 163 26.01 -0.19 -2.94
C ILE A 163 25.31 -0.73 -1.68
N VAL A 164 25.94 -1.67 -0.97
CA VAL A 164 25.38 -2.23 0.28
C VAL A 164 25.29 -1.16 1.38
N ILE A 165 26.29 -0.29 1.51
CA ILE A 165 26.27 0.83 2.46
C ILE A 165 25.17 1.82 2.10
N CYS A 166 25.07 2.22 0.83
CA CYS A 166 24.01 3.12 0.34
C CYS A 166 22.61 2.52 0.56
N TRP A 167 22.43 1.22 0.29
CA TRP A 167 21.18 0.54 0.56
C TRP A 167 20.86 0.50 2.05
N GLY A 168 21.86 0.19 2.90
CA GLY A 168 21.70 0.20 4.35
C GLY A 168 21.29 1.57 4.89
N TYR A 169 21.88 2.64 4.34
CA TYR A 169 21.48 4.03 4.64
C TYR A 169 20.03 4.30 4.24
N VAL A 170 19.64 3.96 3.01
CA VAL A 170 18.26 4.11 2.51
C VAL A 170 17.26 3.37 3.40
N GLN A 171 17.54 2.12 3.76
CA GLN A 171 16.65 1.34 4.64
C GLN A 171 16.61 1.92 6.05
N GLY A 172 17.75 2.35 6.60
CA GLY A 172 17.83 2.97 7.92
C GLY A 172 17.01 4.27 7.99
N LEU A 173 17.14 5.14 6.99
CA LEU A 173 16.33 6.35 6.87
C LEU A 173 14.84 6.02 6.76
N HIS A 174 14.48 5.04 5.95
CA HIS A 174 13.07 4.65 5.81
C HIS A 174 12.50 4.09 7.11
N ILE A 175 13.25 3.27 7.85
CA ILE A 175 12.84 2.75 9.17
C ILE A 175 12.59 3.90 10.14
N TRP A 176 13.54 4.85 10.23
CA TRP A 176 13.38 6.03 11.08
C TRP A 176 12.14 6.84 10.68
N ALA A 177 11.98 7.11 9.39
CA ALA A 177 10.87 7.90 8.87
C ALA A 177 9.51 7.23 9.09
N ASP A 178 9.39 5.92 8.89
CA ASP A 178 8.18 5.15 9.19
C ASP A 178 7.83 5.20 10.69
N ALA A 179 8.86 5.21 11.54
CA ALA A 179 8.68 5.18 12.97
C ALA A 179 8.30 6.55 13.56
N THR A 180 8.80 7.64 12.97
CA THR A 180 8.51 9.04 13.35
C THR A 180 7.40 9.68 12.53
N TYR A 181 6.81 8.95 11.57
CA TYR A 181 5.84 9.46 10.59
C TYR A 181 6.37 10.61 9.73
N TYR A 182 7.65 10.55 9.36
CA TYR A 182 8.31 11.53 8.51
C TYR A 182 7.96 11.32 7.03
N ASN A 183 6.88 11.95 6.59
CA ASN A 183 6.28 11.72 5.27
C ASN A 183 7.17 12.11 4.08
N ALA A 184 8.16 12.99 4.26
CA ALA A 184 9.08 13.37 3.20
C ALA A 184 9.91 12.21 2.64
N ILE A 185 10.05 11.14 3.41
CA ILE A 185 10.72 9.92 3.01
C ILE A 185 9.69 8.83 2.67
N THR A 186 8.70 8.60 3.54
CA THR A 186 7.76 7.48 3.36
C THR A 186 6.81 7.69 2.18
N GLY A 187 6.48 8.94 1.84
CA GLY A 187 5.64 9.30 0.68
C GLY A 187 6.24 8.90 -0.67
N PHE A 188 7.58 8.82 -0.76
CA PHE A 188 8.27 8.37 -1.97
C PHE A 188 8.05 6.88 -2.28
N THR A 189 7.72 6.07 -1.27
CA THR A 189 7.65 4.60 -1.39
C THR A 189 6.78 4.11 -2.54
N ARG A 190 5.71 4.83 -2.86
CA ARG A 190 4.73 4.43 -3.89
C ARG A 190 5.20 4.63 -5.33
N TYR A 191 6.29 5.36 -5.56
CA TYR A 191 6.73 5.74 -6.90
C TYR A 191 7.58 4.67 -7.58
N LEU A 192 8.25 3.82 -6.80
CA LEU A 192 9.09 2.77 -7.33
C LEU A 192 8.33 1.44 -7.39
N PRO A 193 8.31 0.75 -8.55
CA PRO A 193 7.57 -0.50 -8.71
C PRO A 193 8.20 -1.58 -7.82
N ALA A 194 7.35 -2.38 -7.18
CA ALA A 194 7.75 -3.44 -6.26
C ALA A 194 8.67 -2.98 -5.10
N TYR A 195 8.78 -1.67 -4.83
CA TYR A 195 9.56 -1.16 -3.71
C TYR A 195 8.83 -1.39 -2.39
N ARG A 196 9.46 -2.19 -1.53
CA ARG A 196 8.97 -2.56 -0.20
C ARG A 196 10.09 -2.35 0.82
N PRO A 197 10.35 -1.10 1.21
CA PRO A 197 11.37 -0.80 2.19
C PRO A 197 11.01 -1.42 3.56
N ILE A 198 12.02 -1.53 4.43
CA ILE A 198 11.86 -2.16 5.74
C ILE A 198 11.02 -1.24 6.64
N HIS A 199 10.03 -1.84 7.30
CA HIS A 199 9.23 -1.20 8.35
C HIS A 199 9.55 -1.89 9.68
N ALA A 200 9.91 -1.13 10.71
CA ALA A 200 10.23 -1.68 12.03
C ALA A 200 9.37 -1.10 13.17
N LYS A 201 8.34 -0.30 12.86
CA LYS A 201 7.53 0.39 13.87
C LYS A 201 6.99 -0.51 14.98
N ARG A 202 6.48 -1.70 14.65
CA ARG A 202 5.95 -2.66 15.65
C ARG A 202 7.04 -3.18 16.58
N ASP A 203 8.23 -3.44 16.04
CA ASP A 203 9.33 -4.00 16.82
C ASP A 203 10.02 -2.91 17.66
N LEU A 204 10.16 -1.70 17.13
CA LEU A 204 10.61 -0.52 17.89
C LEU A 204 9.67 -0.21 19.05
N ALA A 205 8.34 -0.29 18.82
CA ALA A 205 7.36 -0.10 19.88
C ALA A 205 7.39 -1.22 20.93
N ARG A 206 7.61 -2.48 20.52
CA ARG A 206 7.78 -3.61 21.44
C ARG A 206 9.03 -3.49 22.31
N LEU A 207 10.11 -2.94 21.76
CA LEU A 207 11.36 -2.69 22.48
C LEU A 207 11.28 -1.45 23.40
N GLY A 208 10.14 -0.74 23.41
CA GLY A 208 9.94 0.46 24.22
C GLY A 208 10.70 1.68 23.73
N TRP A 209 11.26 1.63 22.51
CA TRP A 209 12.02 2.76 21.95
C TRP A 209 11.10 3.86 21.42
N ILE A 210 9.82 3.54 21.19
CA ILE A 210 8.85 4.41 20.55
C ILE A 210 7.47 4.15 21.16
N ASP A 211 6.80 5.20 21.63
CA ASP A 211 5.39 5.12 21.98
C ASP A 211 4.52 5.56 20.79
N SER A 212 3.90 4.57 20.15
CA SER A 212 3.10 4.78 18.95
C SER A 212 1.81 5.58 19.17
N GLU A 213 1.29 5.63 20.40
CA GLU A 213 0.07 6.38 20.75
C GLU A 213 0.37 7.84 21.08
N SER A 214 1.39 8.14 21.90
CA SER A 214 1.82 9.53 22.14
C SER A 214 2.32 10.19 20.85
N LEU A 215 3.16 9.52 20.05
CA LEU A 215 3.58 10.04 18.74
C LEU A 215 2.44 10.19 17.73
N ARG A 216 1.28 9.55 17.97
CA ARG A 216 0.06 9.86 17.20
C ARG A 216 -0.61 11.13 17.68
N ASN A 217 -0.71 11.31 18.99
CA ASN A 217 -1.48 12.38 19.60
C ASN A 217 -0.71 13.72 19.65
N GLU A 218 0.63 13.67 19.69
CA GLU A 218 1.53 14.83 19.61
C GLU A 218 1.71 15.38 18.19
N ARG A 219 1.08 14.74 17.19
CA ARG A 219 1.10 15.22 15.80
C ARG A 219 0.49 16.62 15.73
N SER A 220 1.30 17.63 15.43
CA SER A 220 0.79 18.88 14.89
C SER A 220 0.49 18.68 13.40
N VAL A 221 -0.81 18.60 13.08
CA VAL A 221 -1.34 18.53 11.71
C VAL A 221 -0.80 19.69 10.84
N GLU A 222 -0.46 20.82 11.47
CA GLU A 222 0.12 22.01 10.82
C GLU A 222 1.44 21.73 10.09
N LYS A 223 2.34 20.88 10.62
CA LYS A 223 3.63 20.59 9.96
C LYS A 223 3.52 19.65 8.76
N LEU A 224 2.41 18.93 8.63
CA LEU A 224 2.15 17.99 7.53
C LEU A 224 1.42 18.65 6.36
N GLY A 225 0.70 19.75 6.63
CA GLY A 225 -0.16 20.42 5.65
C GLY A 225 0.58 21.28 4.63
N GLU A 226 1.75 21.83 4.95
CA GLU A 226 2.43 22.79 4.06
C GLU A 226 3.46 22.12 3.15
N ALA A 227 4.29 21.18 3.65
CA ALA A 227 5.42 20.64 2.89
C ALA A 227 5.05 19.62 1.78
N PHE A 228 3.85 19.05 1.78
CA PHE A 228 3.42 18.01 0.80
C PHE A 228 2.03 18.25 0.21
N SER A 229 1.49 19.47 0.38
CA SER A 229 0.22 19.89 -0.21
C SER A 229 0.22 19.86 -1.74
N GLU A 230 1.38 19.86 -2.39
CA GLU A 230 1.50 19.93 -3.85
C GLU A 230 1.16 18.61 -4.56
N GLU A 231 1.37 17.44 -3.94
CA GLU A 231 1.07 16.16 -4.60
C GLU A 231 -0.42 15.80 -4.61
N LEU A 232 -1.20 16.39 -3.70
CA LEU A 232 -2.59 16.00 -3.47
C LEU A 232 -3.51 17.22 -3.49
N SER A 233 -4.00 17.56 -4.68
CA SER A 233 -5.04 18.58 -4.88
C SER A 233 -6.42 18.08 -4.42
N TYR A 234 -6.60 17.90 -3.11
CA TYR A 234 -7.86 17.47 -2.52
C TYR A 234 -8.26 18.33 -1.31
N PRO A 235 -9.40 19.03 -1.34
CA PRO A 235 -10.26 19.23 -2.50
C PRO A 235 -9.58 20.13 -3.54
N VAL A 236 -9.87 19.94 -4.84
CA VAL A 236 -9.27 20.74 -5.93
C VAL A 236 -9.55 22.23 -5.76
N LYS A 237 -10.70 22.57 -5.18
CA LYS A 237 -11.06 23.93 -4.77
C LYS A 237 -11.52 23.91 -3.32
N PRO A 238 -11.26 24.96 -2.53
CA PRO A 238 -11.79 25.06 -1.18
C PRO A 238 -13.31 24.90 -1.16
N ILE A 239 -13.82 24.05 -0.25
CA ILE A 239 -15.27 23.87 -0.09
C ILE A 239 -15.84 25.05 0.71
N THR A 240 -16.77 25.77 0.09
CA THR A 240 -17.57 26.82 0.72
C THR A 240 -18.88 26.21 1.23
N CYS A 241 -19.09 26.29 2.54
CA CYS A 241 -20.36 25.90 3.16
C CYS A 241 -21.16 27.17 3.45
N PRO A 242 -22.27 27.45 2.75
CA PRO A 242 -23.12 28.57 3.11
C PRO A 242 -23.63 28.36 4.54
N LYS A 243 -23.61 29.42 5.35
CA LYS A 243 -24.21 29.38 6.69
C LYS A 243 -25.70 29.06 6.54
N LYS A 244 -26.12 27.85 6.91
CA LYS A 244 -27.54 27.51 6.99
C LYS A 244 -28.15 28.23 8.18
N SER A 245 -29.34 28.80 7.97
CA SER A 245 -30.09 29.56 8.98
C SER A 245 -30.95 28.66 9.89
N GLY A 246 -30.50 27.44 10.21
CA GLY A 246 -31.26 26.47 11.01
C GLY A 246 -30.37 25.59 11.89
N ASN A 247 -30.97 24.90 12.85
CA ASN A 247 -30.25 24.05 13.81
C ASN A 247 -29.51 22.93 13.10
N GLN A 248 -28.23 22.78 13.46
CA GLN A 248 -27.37 21.70 13.00
C GLN A 248 -27.83 20.37 13.61
N LEU A 249 -27.99 19.35 12.77
CA LEU A 249 -28.43 18.02 13.23
C LEU A 249 -27.23 17.19 13.68
N ASN A 250 -27.45 16.37 14.71
CA ASN A 250 -26.53 15.29 15.03
C ASN A 250 -26.50 14.25 13.91
N VAL A 251 -25.34 13.66 13.65
CA VAL A 251 -25.16 12.64 12.63
C VAL A 251 -24.60 11.37 13.29
N LEU A 252 -25.32 10.26 13.13
CA LEU A 252 -24.88 8.93 13.56
C LEU A 252 -24.67 8.05 12.33
N MET A 253 -23.44 7.61 12.12
CA MET A 253 -23.05 6.68 11.08
C MET A 253 -22.75 5.32 11.69
N ILE A 254 -23.59 4.34 11.40
CA ILE A 254 -23.40 2.95 11.83
C ILE A 254 -22.93 2.15 10.60
N VAL A 255 -21.77 1.53 10.72
CA VAL A 255 -21.18 0.70 9.66
C VAL A 255 -20.99 -0.72 10.20
N VAL A 256 -21.50 -1.69 9.47
CA VAL A 256 -21.31 -3.11 9.74
C VAL A 256 -20.42 -3.68 8.65
N ASP A 257 -19.25 -4.16 9.02
CA ASP A 257 -18.30 -4.70 8.06
C ASP A 257 -18.86 -5.96 7.38
N ALA A 258 -18.60 -6.05 6.07
CA ALA A 258 -19.01 -7.16 5.21
C ALA A 258 -20.48 -7.62 5.34
N LEU A 259 -21.42 -6.73 5.70
CA LEU A 259 -22.83 -7.05 5.79
C LEU A 259 -23.42 -7.36 4.42
N ARG A 260 -23.96 -8.57 4.27
CA ARG A 260 -24.65 -8.98 3.06
C ARG A 260 -26.10 -8.50 3.08
N PRO A 261 -26.65 -7.97 1.96
CA PRO A 261 -28.03 -7.47 1.91
C PRO A 261 -29.07 -8.52 2.32
N GLU A 262 -28.85 -9.79 1.97
CA GLU A 262 -29.79 -10.88 2.30
C GLU A 262 -29.83 -11.23 3.79
N MET A 263 -28.85 -10.76 4.58
CA MET A 263 -28.83 -10.94 6.03
C MET A 263 -29.70 -9.90 6.76
N VAL A 264 -30.17 -8.89 6.03
CA VAL A 264 -31.18 -7.95 6.50
C VAL A 264 -32.56 -8.58 6.27
N ASP A 265 -32.97 -9.38 7.26
CA ASP A 265 -34.18 -10.19 7.24
C ASP A 265 -34.79 -10.31 8.65
N SER A 266 -36.10 -10.51 8.70
CA SER A 266 -36.90 -10.70 9.91
C SER A 266 -36.40 -11.79 10.87
N LYS A 267 -35.71 -12.84 10.39
CA LYS A 267 -35.21 -13.93 11.22
C LYS A 267 -33.79 -13.68 11.74
N ILE A 268 -32.95 -13.03 10.94
CA ILE A 268 -31.51 -12.88 11.24
C ILE A 268 -31.22 -11.54 11.92
N THR A 269 -31.78 -10.45 11.40
CA THR A 269 -31.61 -9.09 11.93
C THR A 269 -32.95 -8.36 12.04
N PRO A 270 -33.90 -8.87 12.85
CA PRO A 270 -35.28 -8.35 12.94
C PRO A 270 -35.35 -6.85 13.21
N THR A 271 -34.47 -6.32 14.06
CA THR A 271 -34.43 -4.90 14.40
C THR A 271 -34.00 -4.02 13.21
N ILE A 272 -33.06 -4.49 12.38
CA ILE A 272 -32.61 -3.76 11.19
C ILE A 272 -33.72 -3.80 10.13
N GLU A 273 -34.37 -4.96 9.95
CA GLU A 273 -35.50 -5.09 9.03
C GLU A 273 -36.68 -4.20 9.44
N GLN A 274 -37.00 -4.10 10.73
CA GLN A 274 -38.04 -3.20 11.20
C GLN A 274 -37.66 -1.72 11.04
N PHE A 275 -36.39 -1.37 11.25
CA PHE A 275 -35.90 0.00 11.05
C PHE A 275 -35.95 0.42 9.58
N LYS A 276 -35.63 -0.49 8.67
CA LYS A 276 -35.66 -0.31 7.21
C LYS A 276 -37.04 0.13 6.71
N GLU A 277 -38.14 -0.34 7.29
CA GLU A 277 -39.51 0.08 6.93
C GLU A 277 -39.80 1.56 7.25
N LYS A 278 -39.03 2.19 8.13
CA LYS A 278 -39.19 3.60 8.53
C LYS A 278 -38.08 4.49 7.99
N ALA A 279 -37.23 3.98 7.10
CA ALA A 279 -36.04 4.65 6.62
C ALA A 279 -35.99 4.73 5.09
N ILE A 280 -35.09 5.55 4.57
CA ILE A 280 -34.81 5.59 3.13
C ILE A 280 -33.91 4.40 2.77
N ARG A 281 -34.36 3.61 1.80
CA ARG A 281 -33.68 2.39 1.36
C ARG A 281 -33.03 2.57 -0.01
N PHE A 282 -31.77 2.18 -0.12
CA PHE A 282 -31.03 2.14 -1.39
C PHE A 282 -30.82 0.68 -1.81
N ASN A 283 -31.62 0.20 -2.78
CA ASN A 283 -31.55 -1.19 -3.26
C ASN A 283 -30.35 -1.49 -4.16
N ASN A 284 -29.81 -0.46 -4.79
CA ASN A 284 -28.68 -0.55 -5.71
C ASN A 284 -27.50 0.27 -5.14
N HIS A 285 -27.15 0.01 -3.89
CA HIS A 285 -26.00 0.64 -3.23
C HIS A 285 -24.80 -0.30 -3.27
N TYR A 286 -23.73 0.15 -3.93
CA TYR A 286 -22.49 -0.61 -4.05
C TYR A 286 -21.40 0.08 -3.22
N SER A 287 -20.68 -0.72 -2.43
CA SER A 287 -19.42 -0.28 -1.81
C SER A 287 -18.43 0.15 -2.89
N GLY A 288 -17.62 1.17 -2.63
CA GLY A 288 -16.56 1.60 -3.55
C GLY A 288 -15.39 0.63 -3.70
N GLY A 289 -15.48 -0.57 -3.11
CA GLY A 289 -14.64 -1.71 -3.46
C GLY A 289 -14.96 -2.96 -2.64
N THR A 290 -14.18 -4.02 -2.86
CA THR A 290 -14.44 -5.38 -2.36
C THR A 290 -13.79 -5.71 -1.02
N SER A 291 -13.21 -4.72 -0.35
CA SER A 291 -12.63 -4.87 0.99
C SER A 291 -13.08 -3.75 1.92
N SER A 292 -13.07 -3.99 3.23
CA SER A 292 -13.47 -3.01 4.26
C SER A 292 -12.69 -1.70 4.12
N ARG A 293 -11.40 -1.77 3.80
CA ARG A 293 -10.55 -0.61 3.55
C ARG A 293 -11.03 0.22 2.35
N MET A 294 -11.32 -0.45 1.24
CA MET A 294 -11.81 0.20 0.02
C MET A 294 -13.19 0.82 0.25
N GLY A 295 -14.12 0.08 0.85
CA GLY A 295 -15.45 0.56 1.19
C GLY A 295 -15.40 1.78 2.10
N ALA A 296 -14.67 1.68 3.22
CA ALA A 296 -14.52 2.79 4.16
C ALA A 296 -13.90 4.03 3.51
N PHE A 297 -12.85 3.87 2.71
CA PHE A 297 -12.25 5.00 1.99
C PHE A 297 -13.26 5.69 1.07
N SER A 298 -14.00 4.92 0.27
CA SER A 298 -14.99 5.49 -0.65
C SER A 298 -16.09 6.29 0.06
N ILE A 299 -16.55 5.82 1.23
CA ILE A 299 -17.59 6.49 2.04
C ILE A 299 -17.10 7.86 2.52
N PHE A 300 -15.85 7.96 2.96
CA PHE A 300 -15.33 9.20 3.53
C PHE A 300 -14.79 10.17 2.49
N TYR A 301 -14.24 9.69 1.38
CA TYR A 301 -13.54 10.56 0.42
C TYR A 301 -14.33 10.79 -0.88
N GLY A 302 -15.29 9.93 -1.22
CA GLY A 302 -16.09 10.08 -2.44
C GLY A 302 -15.29 10.00 -3.75
N ILE A 303 -14.08 9.42 -3.72
CA ILE A 303 -13.19 9.26 -4.88
C ILE A 303 -12.71 7.80 -5.01
N PRO A 304 -12.19 7.38 -6.18
CA PRO A 304 -11.73 6.01 -6.40
C PRO A 304 -10.70 5.53 -5.37
N THR A 305 -10.80 4.27 -4.97
CA THR A 305 -9.95 3.68 -3.91
C THR A 305 -8.49 3.51 -4.30
N THR A 306 -8.14 3.69 -5.58
CA THR A 306 -6.76 3.76 -6.07
C THR A 306 -5.97 4.89 -5.40
N TYR A 307 -6.64 5.96 -4.97
CA TYR A 307 -6.01 7.06 -4.23
C TYR A 307 -5.72 6.75 -2.76
N TRP A 308 -6.26 5.66 -2.20
CA TRP A 308 -6.15 5.38 -0.76
C TRP A 308 -4.72 5.46 -0.24
N ARG A 309 -3.76 4.90 -0.99
CA ARG A 309 -2.34 4.89 -0.59
C ARG A 309 -1.76 6.30 -0.50
N THR A 310 -2.06 7.14 -1.48
CA THR A 310 -1.66 8.57 -1.46
C THR A 310 -2.17 9.29 -0.22
N PHE A 311 -3.43 9.06 0.17
CA PHE A 311 -4.01 9.66 1.37
C PHE A 311 -3.43 9.09 2.67
N HIS A 312 -3.18 7.79 2.71
CA HIS A 312 -2.57 7.11 3.84
C HIS A 312 -1.14 7.60 4.08
N ASP A 313 -0.33 7.64 3.02
CA ASP A 313 1.08 8.04 3.07
C ASP A 313 1.20 9.52 3.44
N ASN A 314 0.28 10.38 2.98
CA ASN A 314 0.24 11.81 3.33
C ASN A 314 -0.56 12.13 4.60
N GLN A 315 -1.17 11.13 5.24
CA GLN A 315 -2.08 11.30 6.38
C GLN A 315 -3.16 12.38 6.17
N ARG A 316 -3.70 12.46 4.94
CA ARG A 316 -4.69 13.47 4.58
C ARG A 316 -6.05 13.10 5.13
N SER A 317 -6.58 13.90 6.05
CA SER A 317 -7.94 13.77 6.58
C SER A 317 -9.02 13.87 5.48
N SER A 318 -10.20 13.30 5.73
CA SER A 318 -11.33 13.47 4.82
C SER A 318 -11.93 14.87 4.99
N ILE A 319 -12.29 15.51 3.87
CA ILE A 319 -13.00 16.78 3.88
C ILE A 319 -14.33 16.70 4.64
N LEU A 320 -14.99 15.54 4.67
CA LEU A 320 -16.21 15.33 5.44
C LEU A 320 -15.94 15.52 6.94
N ILE A 321 -14.90 14.86 7.45
CA ILE A 321 -14.49 14.95 8.86
C ILE A 321 -13.97 16.36 9.17
N ASP A 322 -13.17 16.93 8.25
CA ASP A 322 -12.66 18.29 8.38
C ASP A 322 -13.80 19.29 8.52
N LYS A 323 -14.86 19.18 7.72
CA LYS A 323 -16.01 20.07 7.83
C LYS A 323 -16.81 19.88 9.11
N PHE A 324 -16.94 18.66 9.63
CA PHE A 324 -17.52 18.47 10.96
C PHE A 324 -16.70 19.22 12.03
N LEU A 325 -15.37 19.09 12.01
CA LEU A 325 -14.48 19.79 12.94
C LEU A 325 -14.53 21.31 12.77
N ASP A 326 -14.46 21.83 11.54
CA ASP A 326 -14.49 23.26 11.22
C ASP A 326 -15.81 23.91 11.69
N HIS A 327 -16.93 23.18 11.56
CA HIS A 327 -18.25 23.58 12.04
C HIS A 327 -18.51 23.27 13.52
N GLN A 328 -17.46 22.99 14.30
CA GLN A 328 -17.50 22.79 15.76
C GLN A 328 -18.33 21.57 16.21
N TYR A 329 -18.48 20.56 15.37
CA TYR A 329 -19.09 19.30 15.81
C TYR A 329 -18.17 18.55 16.76
N GLN A 330 -18.76 17.89 17.76
CA GLN A 330 -18.04 16.86 18.51
C GLN A 330 -17.94 15.60 17.64
N VAL A 331 -16.74 15.26 17.19
CA VAL A 331 -16.48 14.03 16.43
C VAL A 331 -16.11 12.90 17.38
N LEU A 332 -16.84 11.79 17.31
CA LEU A 332 -16.59 10.57 18.08
C LEU A 332 -16.49 9.37 17.12
N GLY A 333 -15.43 8.59 17.26
CA GLY A 333 -15.24 7.35 16.50
C GLY A 333 -15.03 6.17 17.43
N ILE A 334 -15.82 5.10 17.28
CA ILE A 334 -15.67 3.85 18.04
C ILE A 334 -15.72 2.67 17.07
N SER A 335 -14.67 1.85 17.06
CA SER A 335 -14.57 0.70 16.16
C SER A 335 -14.36 -0.60 16.93
N SER A 336 -15.17 -1.62 16.64
CA SER A 336 -14.96 -2.97 17.20
C SER A 336 -13.58 -3.51 16.83
N ALA A 337 -13.18 -3.47 15.55
CA ALA A 337 -11.91 -3.96 15.04
C ALA A 337 -10.71 -3.03 15.34
N GLY A 338 -10.99 -1.75 15.61
CA GLY A 338 -10.00 -0.69 15.69
C GLY A 338 -9.90 0.14 14.41
N PHE A 339 -9.43 1.38 14.53
CA PHE A 339 -9.23 2.28 13.38
C PHE A 339 -7.95 1.97 12.61
N GLY A 340 -6.99 1.23 13.20
CA GLY A 340 -5.68 0.96 12.58
C GLY A 340 -5.67 -0.15 11.54
N SER A 341 -6.52 -1.17 11.68
CA SER A 341 -6.63 -2.30 10.74
C SER A 341 -8.00 -2.95 10.90
N PRO A 342 -8.67 -3.39 9.82
CA PRO A 342 -8.17 -3.46 8.44
C PRO A 342 -8.32 -2.15 7.63
N THR A 343 -9.13 -1.21 8.11
CA THR A 343 -9.54 0.01 7.36
C THR A 343 -8.49 1.13 7.38
N VAL A 344 -7.69 1.21 8.44
CA VAL A 344 -6.60 2.21 8.61
C VAL A 344 -7.11 3.66 8.52
N LEU A 345 -8.30 3.90 9.09
CA LEU A 345 -8.95 5.19 9.14
C LEU A 345 -8.24 6.19 10.07
N ASP A 346 -7.46 5.69 11.04
CA ASP A 346 -6.62 6.49 11.95
C ASP A 346 -5.53 7.30 11.23
N ARG A 347 -5.12 6.86 10.03
CA ARG A 347 -4.15 7.57 9.18
C ARG A 347 -4.76 8.13 7.90
N THR A 348 -6.07 8.01 7.73
CA THR A 348 -6.78 8.54 6.57
C THR A 348 -7.93 9.42 7.05
N ALA A 349 -9.18 8.97 6.96
CA ALA A 349 -10.33 9.85 7.11
C ALA A 349 -10.38 10.56 8.46
N PHE A 350 -9.87 9.91 9.51
CA PHE A 350 -9.84 10.40 10.89
C PHE A 350 -8.45 10.88 11.33
N ALA A 351 -7.52 11.18 10.41
CA ALA A 351 -6.16 11.58 10.74
C ALA A 351 -6.07 12.81 11.67
N ARG A 352 -7.08 13.71 11.64
CA ARG A 352 -7.21 14.88 12.53
C ARG A 352 -7.95 14.62 13.84
N VAL A 353 -8.55 13.44 14.01
CA VAL A 353 -9.37 13.11 15.17
C VAL A 353 -8.51 12.45 16.25
N LYS A 354 -8.53 13.02 17.44
CA LYS A 354 -7.81 12.51 18.60
C LYS A 354 -8.61 11.38 19.28
N ASP A 355 -7.93 10.63 20.15
CA ASP A 355 -8.57 9.64 21.05
C ASP A 355 -9.33 8.47 20.37
N LEU A 356 -8.94 8.13 19.14
CA LEU A 356 -9.42 6.93 18.45
C LEU A 356 -8.86 5.65 19.05
N ASN A 357 -9.69 4.61 19.13
CA ASN A 357 -9.21 3.26 19.45
C ASN A 357 -8.52 2.64 18.23
N VAL A 358 -7.18 2.67 18.19
CA VAL A 358 -6.42 2.13 17.04
C VAL A 358 -6.52 0.61 16.96
N LYS A 359 -6.56 -0.05 18.12
CA LYS A 359 -6.70 -1.49 18.26
C LYS A 359 -8.15 -1.87 18.58
N ARG A 360 -8.42 -3.17 18.41
CA ARG A 360 -9.65 -3.83 18.82
C ARG A 360 -9.97 -3.56 20.30
N LEU A 361 -11.26 -3.39 20.64
CA LEU A 361 -11.71 -3.07 21.99
C LEU A 361 -11.64 -4.26 22.97
N SER A 362 -11.73 -5.49 22.45
CA SER A 362 -11.59 -6.73 23.20
C SER A 362 -10.88 -7.79 22.36
N SER A 363 -10.26 -8.80 22.97
CA SER A 363 -9.71 -9.95 22.24
C SER A 363 -10.80 -10.80 21.56
N LEU A 364 -12.02 -10.80 22.12
CA LEU A 364 -13.17 -11.56 21.64
C LEU A 364 -14.03 -10.69 20.72
N ASP A 365 -14.33 -11.17 19.51
CA ASP A 365 -15.05 -10.40 18.48
C ASP A 365 -16.46 -9.96 18.95
N LYS A 366 -17.24 -10.87 19.54
CA LYS A 366 -18.60 -10.56 20.05
C LYS A 366 -18.57 -9.48 21.12
N GLU A 367 -17.66 -9.60 22.08
CA GLU A 367 -17.51 -8.61 23.15
C GLU A 367 -17.02 -7.28 22.59
N SER A 368 -16.11 -7.29 21.61
CA SER A 368 -15.64 -6.07 20.98
C SER A 368 -16.78 -5.29 20.31
N ASN A 369 -17.71 -5.98 19.65
CA ASN A 369 -18.91 -5.37 19.08
C ASN A 369 -19.86 -4.82 20.15
N ARG A 370 -20.11 -5.56 21.23
CA ARG A 370 -20.94 -5.08 22.36
C ARG A 370 -20.36 -3.82 23.00
N LEU A 371 -19.03 -3.75 23.12
CA LEU A 371 -18.33 -2.59 23.65
C LEU A 371 -18.52 -1.34 22.81
N VAL A 372 -18.70 -1.45 21.49
CA VAL A 372 -19.01 -0.28 20.62
C VAL A 372 -20.29 0.39 21.09
N THR A 373 -21.37 -0.40 21.21
CA THR A 373 -22.67 0.11 21.65
C THR A 373 -22.61 0.63 23.08
N LYS A 374 -22.00 -0.12 24.00
CA LYS A 374 -21.89 0.26 25.42
C LYS A 374 -21.16 1.59 25.58
N LYS A 375 -19.97 1.75 24.98
CA LYS A 375 -19.18 2.98 25.07
C LYS A 375 -19.90 4.17 24.46
N TRP A 376 -20.61 3.98 23.34
CA TRP A 376 -21.37 5.06 22.72
C TRP A 376 -22.55 5.51 23.58
N LEU A 377 -23.32 4.57 24.15
CA LEU A 377 -24.43 4.89 25.05
C LEU A 377 -23.94 5.58 26.34
N GLU A 378 -22.83 5.12 26.91
CA GLU A 378 -22.20 5.76 28.06
C GLU A 378 -21.81 7.21 27.73
N TRP A 379 -21.11 7.43 26.62
CA TRP A 379 -20.77 8.76 26.15
C TRP A 379 -22.00 9.64 25.91
N LEU A 380 -23.03 9.12 25.23
CA LEU A 380 -24.25 9.85 24.91
C LEU A 380 -25.00 10.28 26.19
N SER A 381 -25.05 9.41 27.20
CA SER A 381 -25.70 9.73 28.49
C SER A 381 -25.00 10.85 29.27
N GLN A 382 -23.69 11.02 29.04
CA GLN A 382 -22.86 12.06 29.66
C GLN A 382 -22.77 13.32 28.78
N TYR A 383 -23.21 13.26 27.53
CA TYR A 383 -23.09 14.35 26.58
C TYR A 383 -24.09 15.48 26.91
N LYS A 384 -23.60 16.54 27.55
CA LYS A 384 -24.39 17.71 27.99
C LYS A 384 -24.14 18.98 27.16
N SER A 385 -23.42 18.87 26.04
CA SER A 385 -23.07 20.03 25.21
C SER A 385 -24.17 20.37 24.21
N GLU A 386 -24.37 21.66 23.94
CA GLU A 386 -25.24 22.14 22.86
C GLU A 386 -24.62 21.97 21.46
N ARG A 387 -23.33 21.62 21.38
CA ARG A 387 -22.66 21.36 20.10
C ARG A 387 -23.28 20.12 19.43
N PRO A 388 -23.54 20.14 18.12
CA PRO A 388 -23.93 18.93 17.42
C PRO A 388 -22.79 17.92 17.40
N PHE A 389 -23.09 16.63 17.25
CA PHE A 389 -22.08 15.58 17.17
C PHE A 389 -22.13 14.81 15.86
N PHE A 390 -20.98 14.31 15.44
CA PHE A 390 -20.84 13.26 14.44
C PHE A 390 -20.27 12.01 15.13
N SER A 391 -21.03 10.93 15.17
CA SER A 391 -20.61 9.64 15.73
C SER A 391 -20.44 8.60 14.62
N TYR A 392 -19.29 7.97 14.56
CA TYR A 392 -19.01 6.82 13.70
C TYR A 392 -18.87 5.55 14.54
N LEU A 393 -19.77 4.60 14.35
CA LEU A 393 -19.79 3.31 15.03
C LEU A 393 -19.52 2.20 14.03
N HIS A 394 -18.40 1.52 14.19
CA HIS A 394 -18.01 0.42 13.32
C HIS A 394 -18.12 -0.92 14.05
N TYR A 395 -18.87 -1.84 13.45
CA TYR A 395 -19.09 -3.21 13.89
C TYR A 395 -18.42 -4.16 12.92
N ASP A 396 -17.84 -5.25 13.44
CA ASP A 396 -17.12 -6.29 12.69
C ASP A 396 -17.61 -7.64 13.23
N PRO A 397 -18.78 -8.12 12.76
CA PRO A 397 -19.36 -9.36 13.25
C PRO A 397 -18.44 -10.54 12.94
N PRO A 398 -18.28 -11.50 13.87
CA PRO A 398 -17.37 -12.63 13.65
C PRO A 398 -17.84 -13.50 12.48
N MET A 399 -16.93 -13.76 11.53
CA MET A 399 -17.21 -14.63 10.38
C MET A 399 -17.33 -16.12 10.75
N ASN A 400 -16.70 -16.55 11.85
CA ASN A 400 -16.57 -17.96 12.23
C ASN A 400 -17.15 -18.31 13.62
N ALA A 401 -17.72 -17.35 14.35
CA ALA A 401 -18.25 -17.58 15.71
C ALA A 401 -19.78 -17.76 15.71
N ILE A 402 -20.28 -18.55 14.77
CA ILE A 402 -21.66 -19.00 14.78
C ILE A 402 -21.74 -20.13 15.81
N ASP A 403 -22.34 -19.88 16.98
CA ASP A 403 -22.45 -20.90 18.05
C ASP A 403 -23.35 -22.08 17.63
N SER A 404 -24.22 -21.88 16.63
CA SER A 404 -24.96 -22.93 15.91
C SER A 404 -25.41 -22.42 14.54
N ILE A 405 -25.01 -23.11 13.45
CA ILE A 405 -25.49 -22.76 12.10
C ILE A 405 -26.92 -23.28 11.99
N ASP A 406 -27.91 -22.40 12.11
CA ASP A 406 -29.27 -22.72 11.65
C ASP A 406 -29.29 -22.64 10.13
N PHE A 407 -29.16 -23.80 9.49
CA PHE A 407 -29.17 -23.93 8.03
C PHE A 407 -30.50 -23.46 7.41
N ASN A 408 -31.57 -23.29 8.19
CA ASN A 408 -32.84 -22.74 7.70
C ASN A 408 -32.79 -21.21 7.51
N LEU A 409 -31.76 -20.54 8.05
CA LEU A 409 -31.51 -19.11 7.86
C LEU A 409 -30.65 -18.83 6.62
N ILE A 410 -30.03 -19.84 6.01
CA ILE A 410 -29.24 -19.66 4.78
C ILE A 410 -30.20 -19.61 3.58
N PRO A 411 -30.24 -18.52 2.79
CA PRO A 411 -31.09 -18.44 1.61
C PRO A 411 -30.82 -19.59 0.63
N LYS A 412 -31.86 -20.22 0.08
CA LYS A 412 -31.79 -21.42 -0.79
C LYS A 412 -30.90 -21.27 -2.04
N GLN A 413 -30.50 -20.06 -2.38
CA GLN A 413 -29.65 -19.72 -3.53
C GLN A 413 -28.15 -20.07 -3.36
N PHE A 414 -27.73 -20.57 -2.19
CA PHE A 414 -26.35 -21.05 -1.98
C PHE A 414 -26.29 -22.58 -2.11
N PRO A 415 -25.57 -23.14 -3.10
CA PRO A 415 -25.38 -24.58 -3.19
C PRO A 415 -24.49 -25.06 -2.04
N LEU A 416 -25.08 -25.80 -1.10
CA LEU A 416 -24.35 -26.57 -0.09
C LEU A 416 -23.53 -27.66 -0.82
N GLN A 417 -22.26 -27.41 -1.08
CA GLN A 417 -21.35 -28.49 -1.49
C GLN A 417 -21.14 -29.44 -0.29
N ARG A 418 -22.03 -30.43 -0.17
CA ARG A 418 -21.79 -31.63 0.64
C ARG A 418 -20.65 -32.42 0.01
N LYS A 419 -19.41 -32.20 0.47
CA LYS A 419 -18.35 -33.21 0.41
C LYS A 419 -17.85 -33.49 1.82
N LEU A 420 -18.59 -34.36 2.50
CA LEU A 420 -18.05 -35.17 3.58
C LEU A 420 -16.95 -36.06 2.97
N ARG A 421 -15.69 -35.78 3.29
CA ARG A 421 -14.63 -36.79 3.20
C ARG A 421 -14.73 -37.64 4.46
N THR A 422 -15.36 -38.80 4.32
CA THR A 422 -15.11 -39.96 5.17
C THR A 422 -13.95 -40.75 4.57
N SER A 423 -13.11 -41.30 5.46
CA SER A 423 -11.82 -42.01 5.30
C SER A 423 -10.60 -41.13 5.07
#